data_AF-A0AAU7BSG6-F1
#
_entry.id   AF-A0AAU7BSG6-F1
#
_cell.length_a   1.000
_cell.length_b   1.000
_cell.length_c   1.000
_cell.angle_alpha   90.00
_cell.angle_beta   90.00
_cell.angle_gamma   90.00
#
_symmetry.space_group_name_H-M   'P 1'
#
loop_
_entity.id
_entity.type
_entity.pdbx_description
1 polymer ?
#
loop_
_entity_poly.entity_id
_entity_poly.type
_entity_poly.pdbx_seq_one_letter_code
_entity_poly.pdbx_strand_id
1 'polypeptide(L)'
;MSFLHKYDFLEAFNMDQILHHSFSSKNGTIDGEGVEVILENLEVCHYVSDQSEKSLILQYLEPKIIQYEIELASINDSINNLLKTDSLYEWKTTTHRYFFYYLKRKIEALKLWVEEKRVYYSVKTTDSQKLTMSQIALKCYYSGVQITRHNGDAIANRYRYNSGEKLYQKYTHFCDPINRKGSPSSPVTRKKFLNKIALLESVIKLLPKEFNSRAKDELKALKNLFKAESENL
;
A
#
# COMPACT_ATOMS: atom_id res chain seq x y z
N MET A 1 -7.48 -10.25 -12.80
CA MET A 1 -8.70 -9.60 -12.30
C MET A 1 -8.25 -8.23 -11.83
N SER A 2 -7.82 -7.36 -12.74
CA SER A 2 -8.66 -6.40 -13.50
C SER A 2 -8.87 -5.10 -12.72
N PHE A 3 -8.33 -4.01 -13.27
CA PHE A 3 -8.53 -2.62 -12.87
C PHE A 3 -10.01 -2.27 -12.57
N LEU A 4 -10.96 -3.02 -13.15
CA LEU A 4 -12.39 -2.88 -12.90
C LEU A 4 -12.75 -3.05 -11.41
N HIS A 5 -12.19 -4.03 -10.69
CA HIS A 5 -12.55 -4.24 -9.28
C HIS A 5 -12.13 -3.08 -8.35
N LYS A 6 -11.07 -2.34 -8.69
CA LYS A 6 -10.62 -1.19 -7.90
C LYS A 6 -11.54 0.02 -8.09
N TYR A 7 -12.04 0.21 -9.30
CA TYR A 7 -13.03 1.25 -9.61
C TYR A 7 -14.39 0.90 -8.98
N ASP A 8 -14.86 -0.34 -9.15
CA ASP A 8 -16.13 -0.82 -8.60
C ASP A 8 -16.20 -0.68 -7.08
N PHE A 9 -15.09 -0.90 -6.36
CA PHE A 9 -15.02 -0.78 -4.91
C PHE A 9 -15.12 0.68 -4.43
N LEU A 10 -14.36 1.60 -5.02
CA LEU A 10 -14.37 3.02 -4.63
C LEU A 10 -15.67 3.71 -5.00
N GLU A 11 -16.30 3.28 -6.10
CA GLU A 11 -17.61 3.72 -6.55
C GLU A 11 -18.74 3.16 -5.66
N ALA A 12 -18.62 1.90 -5.20
CA ALA A 12 -19.57 1.29 -4.26
C ALA A 12 -19.64 2.02 -2.90
N PHE A 13 -18.52 2.58 -2.43
CA PHE A 13 -18.47 3.40 -1.22
C PHE A 13 -18.63 4.90 -1.49
N ASN A 14 -18.80 5.29 -2.75
CA ASN A 14 -19.04 6.66 -3.17
C ASN A 14 -18.01 7.67 -2.61
N MET A 15 -16.75 7.23 -2.47
CA MET A 15 -15.70 7.95 -1.75
C MET A 15 -15.36 9.30 -2.40
N ASP A 16 -15.42 9.37 -3.73
CA ASP A 16 -15.26 10.63 -4.46
C ASP A 16 -16.38 11.62 -4.13
N GLN A 17 -17.65 11.20 -4.03
CA GLN A 17 -18.73 12.12 -3.64
C GLN A 17 -18.63 12.50 -2.16
N ILE A 18 -18.31 11.57 -1.26
CA ILE A 18 -18.14 11.86 0.17
C ILE A 18 -17.07 12.94 0.35
N LEU A 19 -15.90 12.77 -0.28
CA LEU A 19 -14.83 13.76 -0.23
C LEU A 19 -15.20 15.03 -1.00
N HIS A 20 -15.81 14.92 -2.19
CA HIS A 20 -16.19 16.10 -2.97
C HIS A 20 -17.22 16.97 -2.23
N HIS A 21 -18.29 16.40 -1.67
CA HIS A 21 -19.27 17.14 -0.88
C HIS A 21 -18.63 17.76 0.38
N SER A 22 -17.75 17.01 1.03
CA SER A 22 -17.04 17.45 2.23
C SER A 22 -16.10 18.63 2.01
N PHE A 23 -15.44 18.69 0.85
CA PHE A 23 -14.40 19.67 0.55
C PHE A 23 -14.87 20.79 -0.41
N SER A 24 -15.99 20.61 -1.12
CA SER A 24 -16.48 21.57 -2.12
C SER A 24 -17.62 22.46 -1.64
N SER A 25 -18.15 22.22 -0.43
CA SER A 25 -19.13 23.11 0.18
C SER A 25 -18.50 24.49 0.48
N LYS A 26 -18.66 25.42 -0.47
CA LYS A 26 -18.31 26.85 -0.31
C LYS A 26 -19.26 27.57 0.65
N ASN A 27 -20.38 26.94 0.99
CA ASN A 27 -21.31 27.46 1.97
C ASN A 27 -20.75 27.12 3.34
N GLY A 28 -20.02 28.07 3.92
CA GLY A 28 -19.64 28.08 5.33
C GLY A 28 -20.83 28.19 6.28
N THR A 29 -21.94 27.52 5.99
CA THR A 29 -22.88 27.12 7.04
C THR A 29 -22.10 26.19 7.94
N ILE A 30 -21.99 26.61 9.20
CA ILE A 30 -21.35 25.92 10.34
C ILE A 30 -21.90 24.47 10.50
N ASP A 31 -23.00 24.21 9.82
CA ASP A 31 -23.87 23.05 9.73
C ASP A 31 -23.40 22.00 8.71
N GLY A 32 -22.43 22.33 7.85
CA GLY A 32 -21.93 21.46 6.79
C GLY A 32 -21.01 20.38 7.34
N GLU A 33 -21.54 19.15 7.42
CA GLU A 33 -20.90 17.89 7.82
C GLU A 33 -19.49 18.06 8.41
N GLY A 34 -19.45 18.02 9.74
CA GLY A 34 -18.23 18.14 10.53
C GLY A 34 -17.18 17.10 10.13
N VAL A 35 -15.96 17.35 10.57
CA VAL A 35 -14.85 16.39 10.44
C VAL A 35 -15.29 14.99 10.90
N GLU A 36 -16.14 14.95 11.92
CA GLU A 36 -16.72 13.75 12.51
C GLU A 36 -17.45 12.88 11.47
N VAL A 37 -18.30 13.47 10.63
CA VAL A 37 -19.09 12.73 9.62
C VAL A 37 -18.19 12.08 8.57
N ILE A 38 -17.13 12.78 8.16
CA ILE A 38 -16.13 12.24 7.23
C ILE A 38 -15.45 11.03 7.85
N LEU A 39 -14.99 11.18 9.10
CA LEU A 39 -14.29 10.12 9.80
C LEU A 39 -15.21 8.92 10.08
N GLU A 40 -16.47 9.15 10.45
CA GLU A 40 -17.47 8.09 10.64
C GLU A 40 -17.71 7.29 9.36
N ASN A 41 -17.89 7.98 8.23
CA ASN A 41 -18.04 7.32 6.93
C ASN A 41 -16.77 6.53 6.56
N LEU A 42 -15.59 7.11 6.77
CA LEU A 42 -14.32 6.41 6.55
C LEU A 42 -14.18 5.19 7.46
N GLU A 43 -14.60 5.28 8.71
CA GLU A 43 -14.59 4.14 9.63
C GLU A 43 -15.55 3.04 9.22
N VAL A 44 -16.76 3.38 8.78
CA VAL A 44 -17.72 2.40 8.29
C VAL A 44 -17.15 1.68 7.08
N CYS A 45 -16.66 2.42 6.08
CA CYS A 45 -16.00 1.87 4.89
C CYS A 45 -14.85 0.95 5.29
N HIS A 46 -13.99 1.45 6.17
CA HIS A 46 -12.84 0.72 6.66
C HIS A 46 -13.24 -0.52 7.48
N TYR A 47 -14.30 -0.50 8.27
CA TYR A 47 -14.73 -1.62 9.09
C TYR A 47 -15.25 -2.78 8.24
N VAL A 48 -16.11 -2.49 7.26
CA VAL A 48 -16.76 -3.50 6.40
C VAL A 48 -15.82 -4.08 5.34
N SER A 49 -14.69 -3.42 5.08
CA SER A 49 -13.70 -3.83 4.09
C SER A 49 -12.84 -5.02 4.52
N ASP A 50 -12.43 -5.85 3.57
CA ASP A 50 -11.40 -6.85 3.77
C ASP A 50 -9.98 -6.23 3.86
N GLN A 51 -8.96 -7.02 4.21
CA GLN A 51 -7.59 -6.50 4.37
C GLN A 51 -6.98 -5.91 3.09
N SER A 52 -7.33 -6.45 1.93
CA SER A 52 -6.86 -5.94 0.64
C SER A 52 -7.54 -4.62 0.29
N GLU A 53 -8.84 -4.51 0.55
CA GLU A 53 -9.68 -3.33 0.38
C GLU A 53 -9.28 -2.19 1.32
N LYS A 54 -8.97 -2.51 2.59
CA LYS A 54 -8.43 -1.57 3.58
C LYS A 54 -7.15 -0.89 3.10
N SER A 55 -6.25 -1.65 2.48
CA SER A 55 -5.03 -1.10 1.89
C SER A 55 -5.34 -0.21 0.67
N LEU A 56 -6.39 -0.49 -0.09
CA LEU A 56 -6.79 0.33 -1.24
C LEU A 56 -7.37 1.67 -0.79
N ILE A 57 -8.14 1.70 0.30
CA ILE A 57 -8.66 2.95 0.91
C ILE A 57 -7.50 3.87 1.28
N LEU A 58 -6.46 3.35 1.95
CA LEU A 58 -5.29 4.17 2.32
C LEU A 58 -4.53 4.69 1.09
N GLN A 59 -4.28 3.83 0.11
CA GLN A 59 -3.62 4.22 -1.14
C GLN A 59 -4.41 5.24 -1.96
N TYR A 60 -5.73 5.28 -1.79
CA TYR A 60 -6.60 6.23 -2.43
C TYR A 60 -6.62 7.59 -1.73
N LEU A 61 -6.66 7.60 -0.39
CA LEU A 61 -6.72 8.84 0.40
C LEU A 61 -5.41 9.64 0.35
N GLU A 62 -4.26 8.98 0.33
CA GLU A 62 -2.95 9.65 0.32
C GLU A 62 -2.78 10.69 -0.82
N PRO A 63 -3.00 10.37 -2.10
CA PRO A 63 -2.89 11.35 -3.17
C PRO A 63 -3.94 12.46 -3.08
N LYS A 64 -5.14 12.18 -2.56
CA LYS A 64 -6.19 13.19 -2.36
C LYS A 64 -5.81 14.19 -1.26
N ILE A 65 -5.23 13.72 -0.15
CA ILE A 65 -4.70 14.58 0.91
C ILE A 65 -3.66 15.56 0.34
N ILE A 66 -2.72 15.07 -0.47
CA ILE A 66 -1.70 15.91 -1.11
C ILE A 66 -2.35 16.95 -2.02
N GLN A 67 -3.35 16.56 -2.81
CA GLN A 67 -4.09 17.50 -3.66
C GLN A 67 -4.73 18.61 -2.80
N TYR A 68 -5.39 18.26 -1.69
CA TYR A 68 -6.02 19.24 -0.80
C TYR A 68 -5.00 20.15 -0.11
N GLU A 69 -3.79 19.67 0.21
CA GLU A 69 -2.71 20.51 0.75
C GLU A 69 -2.25 21.56 -0.27
N ILE A 70 -2.16 21.20 -1.55
CA ILE A 70 -1.82 22.13 -2.64
C ILE A 70 -2.91 23.19 -2.79
N GLU A 71 -4.18 22.79 -2.79
CA GLU A 71 -5.32 23.71 -2.86
C GLU A 71 -5.34 24.66 -1.65
N LEU A 72 -5.08 24.15 -0.45
CA LEU A 72 -4.99 24.93 0.78
C LEU A 72 -3.87 25.99 0.71
N ALA A 73 -2.70 25.63 0.17
CA ALA A 73 -1.59 26.56 -0.03
C ALA A 73 -1.97 27.69 -1.02
N SER A 74 -2.63 27.35 -2.13
CA SER A 74 -3.10 28.34 -3.11
C SER A 74 -4.12 29.33 -2.51
N ILE A 75 -5.03 28.84 -1.65
CA ILE A 75 -5.97 29.69 -0.92
C ILE A 75 -5.24 30.65 0.02
N ASN A 76 -4.22 30.16 0.75
CA ASN A 76 -3.42 31.00 1.64
C ASN A 76 -2.70 32.12 0.89
N ASP A 77 -2.10 31.81 -0.26
CA ASP A 77 -1.44 32.81 -1.11
C ASP A 77 -2.43 33.86 -1.61
N SER A 78 -3.63 33.43 -1.98
CA SER A 78 -4.72 34.34 -2.38
C SER A 78 -5.13 35.28 -1.25
N ILE A 79 -5.27 34.77 -0.02
CA ILE A 79 -5.56 35.58 1.18
C ILE A 79 -4.44 36.60 1.41
N ASN A 80 -3.17 36.18 1.31
CA ASN A 80 -2.02 37.05 1.52
C ASN A 80 -1.92 38.17 0.46
N ASN A 81 -2.29 37.88 -0.79
CA ASN A 81 -2.33 38.87 -1.85
C ASN A 81 -3.47 39.88 -1.67
N LEU A 82 -4.65 39.43 -1.22
CA LEU A 82 -5.75 40.34 -0.87
C LEU A 82 -5.36 41.31 0.25
N LEU A 83 -4.69 40.81 1.30
CA LEU A 83 -4.22 41.65 2.41
C LEU A 83 -3.22 42.73 1.98
N LYS A 84 -2.43 42.47 0.92
CA LYS A 84 -1.46 43.43 0.36
C LYS A 84 -2.10 44.50 -0.52
N THR A 85 -3.21 44.17 -1.18
CA THR A 85 -3.78 45.00 -2.26
C THR A 85 -4.94 45.87 -1.81
N ASP A 86 -5.68 45.46 -0.77
CA ASP A 86 -6.89 46.18 -0.36
C ASP A 86 -7.14 46.04 1.15
N SER A 87 -6.60 46.99 1.93
CA SER A 87 -6.70 46.98 3.40
C SER A 87 -8.11 47.28 3.94
N LEU A 88 -9.06 47.66 3.07
CA LEU A 88 -10.41 48.09 3.45
C LEU A 88 -11.48 46.98 3.45
N TYR A 89 -11.15 45.75 3.03
CA TYR A 89 -12.09 44.63 2.96
C TYR A 89 -11.85 43.56 4.03
N GLU A 90 -12.06 43.93 5.30
CA GLU A 90 -11.89 43.07 6.48
C GLU A 90 -12.84 41.85 6.49
N TRP A 91 -14.07 41.98 5.99
CA TRP A 91 -15.04 40.89 6.01
C TRP A 91 -14.73 39.78 4.97
N LYS A 92 -14.27 40.13 3.76
CA LYS A 92 -13.90 39.15 2.73
C LYS A 92 -12.73 38.30 3.19
N THR A 93 -11.70 38.93 3.75
CA THR A 93 -10.52 38.23 4.28
C THR A 93 -10.91 37.34 5.47
N THR A 94 -11.85 37.78 6.30
CA THR A 94 -12.42 36.99 7.39
C THR A 94 -13.11 35.72 6.89
N THR A 95 -14.01 35.80 5.90
CA THR A 95 -14.67 34.62 5.30
C THR A 95 -13.66 33.64 4.69
N HIS A 96 -12.65 34.14 3.97
CA HIS A 96 -11.62 33.28 3.38
C HIS A 96 -10.74 32.61 4.45
N ARG A 97 -10.42 33.31 5.55
CA ARG A 97 -9.70 32.73 6.69
C ARG A 97 -10.52 31.62 7.35
N TYR A 98 -11.81 31.82 7.59
CA TYR A 98 -12.67 30.77 8.14
C TYR A 98 -12.69 29.52 7.25
N PHE A 99 -12.86 29.71 5.94
CA PHE A 99 -12.81 28.61 4.99
C PHE A 99 -11.45 27.90 4.98
N PHE A 100 -10.35 28.66 5.03
CA PHE A 100 -9.00 28.12 5.12
C PHE A 100 -8.82 27.26 6.39
N TYR A 101 -9.19 27.77 7.57
CA TYR A 101 -9.08 27.02 8.82
C TYR A 101 -9.94 25.75 8.81
N TYR A 102 -11.14 25.82 8.22
CA TYR A 102 -12.02 24.67 8.08
C TYR A 102 -11.40 23.57 7.22
N LEU A 103 -10.91 23.90 6.02
CA LEU A 103 -10.24 22.94 5.15
C LEU A 103 -8.99 22.36 5.80
N LYS A 104 -8.18 23.20 6.44
CA LYS A 104 -6.98 22.77 7.16
C LYS A 104 -7.30 21.70 8.20
N ARG A 105 -8.33 21.92 9.03
CA ARG A 105 -8.77 20.94 10.04
C ARG A 105 -9.19 19.61 9.43
N LYS A 106 -9.93 19.63 8.31
CA LYS A 106 -10.34 18.40 7.60
C LYS A 106 -9.14 17.63 7.05
N ILE A 107 -8.17 18.33 6.45
CA ILE A 107 -6.93 17.73 5.95
C ILE A 107 -6.14 17.09 7.10
N GLU A 108 -5.97 17.81 8.21
CA GLU A 108 -5.26 17.31 9.39
C GLU A 108 -5.92 16.06 9.98
N ALA A 109 -7.26 16.05 10.07
CA ALA A 109 -8.01 14.91 10.54
C ALA A 109 -7.85 13.67 9.63
N LEU A 110 -7.92 13.86 8.31
CA LEU A 110 -7.65 12.78 7.35
C LEU A 110 -6.24 12.21 7.50
N LYS A 111 -5.24 13.07 7.69
CA LYS A 111 -3.85 12.65 7.90
C LYS A 111 -3.70 11.82 9.17
N LEU A 112 -4.30 12.27 10.27
CA LEU A 112 -4.30 11.54 11.54
C LEU A 112 -4.98 10.18 11.40
N TRP A 113 -6.13 10.13 10.74
CA TRP A 113 -6.86 8.89 10.50
C TRP A 113 -6.03 7.90 9.65
N VAL A 114 -5.45 8.35 8.53
CA VAL A 114 -4.60 7.52 7.67
C VAL A 114 -3.40 6.96 8.45
N GLU A 115 -2.76 7.78 9.27
CA GLU A 115 -1.61 7.36 10.07
C GLU A 115 -2.01 6.37 11.18
N GLU A 116 -3.12 6.62 11.88
CA GLU A 116 -3.66 5.71 12.90
C GLU A 116 -3.94 4.33 12.29
N LYS A 117 -4.61 4.28 11.13
CA LYS A 117 -4.92 3.02 10.46
C LYS A 117 -3.66 2.35 9.95
N ARG A 118 -2.70 3.10 9.41
CA ARG A 118 -1.39 2.57 9.01
C ARG A 118 -0.66 1.92 10.18
N VAL A 119 -0.62 2.56 11.34
CA VAL A 119 -0.03 2.00 12.57
C VAL A 119 -0.80 0.77 13.01
N TYR A 120 -2.13 0.81 13.03
CA TYR A 120 -2.98 -0.33 13.37
C TYR A 120 -2.71 -1.55 12.48
N TYR A 121 -2.61 -1.38 11.16
CA TYR A 121 -2.26 -2.47 10.24
C TYR A 121 -0.82 -2.95 10.42
N SER A 122 0.10 -2.05 10.74
CA SER A 122 1.44 -2.44 11.09
C SER A 122 1.46 -3.30 12.37
N VAL A 123 0.62 -3.00 13.37
CA VAL A 123 0.59 -3.72 14.65
C VAL A 123 -0.23 -5.01 14.57
N LYS A 124 -1.37 -5.06 13.87
CA LYS A 124 -2.20 -6.27 13.74
C LYS A 124 -1.62 -7.35 12.82
N THR A 125 -0.63 -7.01 12.00
CA THR A 125 0.12 -8.00 11.19
C THR A 125 1.17 -8.77 12.01
N THR A 126 1.29 -8.57 13.32
CA THR A 126 2.25 -9.31 14.16
C THR A 126 1.94 -10.80 14.33
N ASP A 127 0.74 -11.26 13.96
CA ASP A 127 0.45 -12.70 13.80
C ASP A 127 0.53 -13.20 12.34
N SER A 128 0.81 -12.30 11.39
CA SER A 128 1.31 -12.73 10.07
C SER A 128 2.81 -12.94 10.20
N GLN A 129 3.27 -14.20 10.09
CA GLN A 129 4.69 -14.56 10.11
C GLN A 129 5.52 -13.51 9.36
N LYS A 130 6.44 -12.84 10.06
CA LYS A 130 7.39 -11.89 9.46
C LYS A 130 8.03 -12.56 8.25
N LEU A 131 7.69 -12.05 7.05
CA LEU A 131 8.19 -12.64 5.81
C LEU A 131 9.70 -12.57 5.79
N THR A 132 10.35 -13.70 5.52
CA THR A 132 11.79 -13.75 5.34
C THR A 132 12.21 -12.96 4.10
N MET A 133 13.44 -12.46 4.09
CA MET A 133 14.07 -11.83 2.92
C MET A 133 13.94 -12.65 1.63
N SER A 134 14.02 -13.98 1.74
CA SER A 134 13.86 -14.88 0.60
C SER A 134 12.42 -14.92 0.08
N GLN A 135 11.43 -14.91 0.97
CA GLN A 135 10.01 -14.83 0.58
C GLN A 135 9.69 -13.50 -0.09
N ILE A 136 10.21 -12.38 0.45
CA ILE A 136 10.03 -11.04 -0.13
C ILE A 136 10.63 -11.00 -1.54
N ALA A 137 11.87 -11.46 -1.71
CA ALA A 137 12.54 -11.50 -3.00
C ALA A 137 11.77 -12.31 -4.05
N LEU A 138 11.33 -13.52 -3.71
CA LEU A 138 10.53 -14.36 -4.60
C LEU A 138 9.15 -13.77 -4.91
N LYS A 139 8.49 -13.16 -3.91
CA LYS A 139 7.21 -12.48 -4.11
C LYS A 139 7.35 -11.35 -5.14
N CYS A 140 8.39 -10.52 -5.02
CA CYS A 140 8.70 -9.47 -5.99
C CYS A 140 8.98 -10.05 -7.38
N TYR A 141 9.77 -11.12 -7.48
CA TYR A 141 10.08 -11.78 -8.74
C TYR A 141 8.81 -12.25 -9.48
N TYR A 142 7.93 -13.00 -8.81
CA TYR A 142 6.72 -13.52 -9.44
C TYR A 142 5.68 -12.44 -9.75
N SER A 143 5.67 -11.35 -8.98
CA SER A 143 4.76 -10.22 -9.20
C SER A 143 5.29 -9.21 -10.23
N GLY A 144 6.44 -9.48 -10.87
CA GLY A 144 7.05 -8.57 -11.85
C GLY A 144 7.65 -7.28 -11.26
N VAL A 145 7.84 -7.21 -9.93
CA VAL A 145 8.42 -6.05 -9.25
C VAL A 145 9.94 -6.21 -9.22
N GLN A 146 10.63 -5.40 -10.01
CA GLN A 146 12.09 -5.43 -10.07
C GLN A 146 12.73 -4.79 -8.82
N ILE A 147 13.61 -5.53 -8.15
CA ILE A 147 14.45 -5.00 -7.07
C ILE A 147 15.80 -4.59 -7.66
N THR A 148 16.19 -3.34 -7.42
CA THR A 148 17.48 -2.75 -7.76
C THR A 148 18.16 -2.28 -6.49
N ARG A 149 19.45 -1.94 -6.56
CA ARG A 149 20.16 -1.34 -5.41
C ARG A 149 19.52 -0.01 -4.97
N HIS A 150 18.95 0.75 -5.91
CA HIS A 150 18.33 2.04 -5.61
C HIS A 150 16.99 1.93 -4.87
N ASN A 151 16.20 0.89 -5.16
CA ASN A 151 14.89 0.71 -4.54
C ASN A 151 14.88 -0.34 -3.41
N GLY A 152 15.97 -1.07 -3.23
CA GLY A 152 16.07 -2.19 -2.28
C GLY A 152 15.77 -1.78 -0.84
N ASP A 153 16.29 -0.63 -0.39
CA ASP A 153 16.05 -0.16 0.98
C ASP A 153 14.59 0.23 1.19
N ALA A 154 13.98 0.91 0.22
CA ALA A 154 12.56 1.27 0.28
C ALA A 154 11.67 0.02 0.35
N ILE A 155 11.99 -1.03 -0.42
CA ILE A 155 11.23 -2.28 -0.39
C ILE A 155 11.47 -3.04 0.92
N ALA A 156 12.71 -3.14 1.39
CA ALA A 156 13.04 -3.81 2.65
C ALA A 156 12.33 -3.15 3.85
N ASN A 157 12.32 -1.82 3.89
CA ASN A 157 11.69 -1.04 4.95
C ASN A 157 10.17 -1.30 5.04
N ARG A 158 9.48 -1.49 3.90
CA ARG A 158 8.04 -1.88 3.87
C ARG A 158 7.77 -3.18 4.62
N TYR A 159 8.75 -4.06 4.71
CA TYR A 159 8.66 -5.34 5.43
C TYR A 159 9.43 -5.33 6.76
N ARG A 160 9.76 -4.15 7.31
CA ARG A 160 10.46 -3.99 8.59
C ARG A 160 11.85 -4.63 8.61
N TYR A 161 12.58 -4.43 7.53
CA TYR A 161 14.00 -4.75 7.42
C TYR A 161 14.80 -3.53 7.01
N ASN A 162 16.04 -3.46 7.46
CA ASN A 162 16.93 -2.32 7.33
C ASN A 162 18.07 -2.54 6.31
N SER A 163 17.98 -3.57 5.47
CA SER A 163 19.07 -3.92 4.55
C SER A 163 18.51 -4.25 3.16
N GLY A 164 18.41 -3.22 2.32
CA GLY A 164 18.05 -3.35 0.92
C GLY A 164 19.10 -4.11 0.10
N GLU A 165 20.38 -3.97 0.43
CA GLU A 165 21.46 -4.71 -0.26
C GLU A 165 21.30 -6.23 -0.09
N LYS A 166 20.97 -6.71 1.13
CA LYS A 166 20.67 -8.14 1.35
C LYS A 166 19.46 -8.59 0.54
N LEU A 167 18.43 -7.76 0.46
CA LEU A 167 17.24 -8.06 -0.33
C LEU A 167 17.57 -8.15 -1.83
N TYR A 168 18.35 -7.19 -2.34
CA TYR A 168 18.80 -7.15 -3.73
C TYR A 168 19.64 -8.39 -4.09
N GLN A 169 20.54 -8.82 -3.21
CA GLN A 169 21.32 -10.05 -3.40
C GLN A 169 20.43 -11.29 -3.48
N LYS A 170 19.43 -11.41 -2.60
CA LYS A 170 18.45 -12.50 -2.65
C LYS A 170 17.61 -12.47 -3.93
N TYR A 171 17.16 -11.28 -4.33
CA TYR A 171 16.41 -11.11 -5.56
C TYR A 171 17.22 -11.54 -6.78
N THR A 172 18.46 -11.05 -6.90
CA THR A 172 19.38 -11.41 -7.98
C THR A 172 19.65 -12.90 -8.02
N HIS A 173 19.88 -13.53 -6.86
CA HIS A 173 20.01 -14.98 -6.75
C HIS A 173 18.78 -15.71 -7.31
N PHE A 174 17.58 -15.26 -6.97
CA PHE A 174 16.34 -15.86 -7.46
C PHE A 174 15.95 -15.45 -8.88
N CYS A 175 16.62 -14.50 -9.54
CA CYS A 175 16.39 -14.25 -10.96
C CYS A 175 16.82 -15.46 -11.82
N ASP A 176 17.82 -16.21 -11.36
CA ASP A 176 18.27 -17.44 -12.00
C ASP A 176 17.26 -18.59 -11.79
N PRO A 177 16.72 -19.18 -12.87
CA PRO A 177 15.81 -20.33 -12.78
C PRO A 177 16.39 -21.53 -12.03
N ILE A 178 17.70 -21.79 -12.10
CA ILE A 178 18.34 -22.91 -11.40
C ILE A 178 18.14 -22.75 -9.89
N ASN A 179 18.31 -21.52 -9.40
CA ASN A 179 18.13 -21.19 -7.98
C ASN A 179 16.68 -21.26 -7.50
N ARG A 180 15.69 -21.23 -8.41
CA ARG A 180 14.26 -21.39 -8.06
C ARG A 180 13.71 -22.79 -8.26
N LYS A 181 13.99 -23.43 -9.40
CA LYS A 181 13.39 -24.72 -9.80
C LYS A 181 14.40 -25.82 -10.12
N GLY A 182 15.69 -25.51 -10.20
CA GLY A 182 16.74 -26.50 -10.41
C GLY A 182 17.07 -27.32 -9.16
N SER A 183 17.88 -28.38 -9.34
CA SER A 183 18.44 -29.14 -8.22
C SER A 183 19.25 -28.22 -7.29
N PRO A 184 19.21 -28.42 -5.96
CA PRO A 184 20.05 -27.67 -5.03
C PRO A 184 21.53 -27.81 -5.37
N SER A 185 22.34 -26.82 -4.97
CA SER A 185 23.79 -26.90 -5.13
C SER A 185 24.39 -28.09 -4.37
N SER A 186 25.34 -28.77 -5.03
CA SER A 186 26.09 -29.90 -4.49
C SER A 186 26.82 -29.54 -3.18
N PRO A 187 26.82 -30.40 -2.14
CA PRO A 187 26.15 -31.70 -2.09
C PRO A 187 24.63 -31.54 -1.97
N VAL A 188 23.91 -32.26 -2.83
CA VAL A 188 22.45 -32.32 -2.82
C VAL A 188 22.04 -33.12 -1.59
N THR A 189 21.22 -32.53 -0.73
CA THR A 189 20.63 -33.24 0.40
C THR A 189 19.11 -33.15 0.34
N ARG A 190 18.43 -34.22 0.76
CA ARG A 190 16.98 -34.28 0.88
C ARG A 190 16.41 -33.06 1.62
N LYS A 191 17.11 -32.62 2.68
CA LYS A 191 16.74 -31.43 3.47
C LYS A 191 16.78 -30.13 2.65
N LYS A 192 17.78 -29.91 1.82
CA LYS A 192 17.86 -28.72 0.94
C LYS A 192 16.70 -28.67 -0.05
N PHE A 193 16.32 -29.81 -0.62
CA PHE A 193 15.16 -29.92 -1.50
C PHE A 193 13.86 -29.56 -0.79
N LEU A 194 13.60 -30.18 0.37
CA LEU A 194 12.39 -29.92 1.16
C LEU A 194 12.29 -28.44 1.58
N ASN A 195 13.41 -27.83 1.98
CA ASN A 195 13.44 -26.40 2.33
C ASN A 195 13.08 -25.51 1.13
N LYS A 196 13.55 -25.86 -0.08
CA LYS A 196 13.25 -25.12 -1.31
C LYS A 196 11.78 -25.24 -1.72
N ILE A 197 11.23 -26.47 -1.61
CA ILE A 197 9.80 -26.75 -1.81
C ILE A 197 8.95 -25.94 -0.82
N ALA A 198 9.27 -26.02 0.48
CA ALA A 198 8.54 -25.30 1.53
C ALA A 198 8.59 -23.77 1.33
N LEU A 199 9.74 -23.24 0.90
CA LEU A 199 9.87 -21.83 0.55
C LEU A 199 8.91 -21.44 -0.57
N LEU A 200 8.90 -22.16 -1.69
CA LEU A 200 7.99 -21.87 -2.82
C LEU A 200 6.52 -22.03 -2.42
N GLU A 201 6.15 -23.07 -1.67
CA GLU A 201 4.79 -23.25 -1.16
C GLU A 201 4.34 -22.09 -0.28
N SER A 202 5.23 -21.60 0.59
CA SER A 202 4.94 -20.44 1.43
C SER A 202 4.74 -19.17 0.59
N VAL A 203 5.52 -18.98 -0.49
CA VAL A 203 5.40 -17.82 -1.38
C VAL A 203 4.12 -17.87 -2.21
N ILE A 204 3.71 -19.05 -2.69
CA ILE A 204 2.47 -19.21 -3.46
C ILE A 204 1.25 -18.76 -2.66
N LYS A 205 1.22 -19.03 -1.35
CA LYS A 205 0.14 -18.57 -0.45
C LYS A 205 0.07 -17.05 -0.30
N LEU A 206 1.16 -16.34 -0.60
CA LEU A 206 1.31 -14.88 -0.44
C LEU A 206 1.12 -14.11 -1.75
N LEU A 207 1.03 -14.81 -2.89
CA LEU A 207 0.87 -14.20 -4.21
C LEU A 207 -0.60 -14.00 -4.55
N PRO A 208 -0.97 -12.87 -5.18
CA PRO A 208 -2.28 -12.71 -5.80
C PRO A 208 -2.55 -13.85 -6.79
N LYS A 209 -3.83 -14.22 -6.96
CA LYS A 209 -4.24 -15.37 -7.79
C LYS A 209 -3.68 -15.30 -9.22
N GLU A 210 -3.58 -14.10 -9.75
CA GLU A 210 -3.10 -13.77 -11.09
C GLU A 210 -1.59 -13.98 -11.29
N PHE A 211 -0.77 -13.96 -10.24
CA PHE A 211 0.68 -14.17 -10.32
C PHE A 211 1.12 -15.56 -9.86
N ASN A 212 0.18 -16.45 -9.51
CA ASN A 212 0.51 -17.74 -8.89
C ASN A 212 0.76 -18.89 -9.88
N SER A 213 0.34 -18.75 -11.15
CA SER A 213 0.43 -19.83 -12.16
C SER A 213 1.88 -20.29 -12.36
N ARG A 214 2.75 -19.35 -12.67
CA ARG A 214 4.18 -19.60 -12.87
C ARG A 214 4.83 -20.24 -11.64
N ALA A 215 4.54 -19.73 -10.44
CA ALA A 215 5.12 -20.27 -9.20
C ALA A 215 4.67 -21.71 -8.95
N LYS A 216 3.41 -22.06 -9.26
CA LYS A 216 2.89 -23.43 -9.17
C LYS A 216 3.54 -24.38 -10.17
N ASP A 217 3.78 -23.93 -11.39
CA ASP A 217 4.47 -24.74 -12.41
C ASP A 217 5.92 -25.01 -12.01
N GLU A 218 6.63 -23.99 -11.50
CA GLU A 218 7.99 -24.13 -10.99
C GLU A 218 8.03 -25.07 -9.76
N LEU A 219 7.04 -25.00 -8.85
CA LEU A 219 6.90 -25.93 -7.73
C LEU A 219 6.67 -27.37 -8.19
N LYS A 220 5.81 -27.58 -9.21
CA LYS A 220 5.54 -28.90 -9.78
C LYS A 220 6.80 -29.51 -10.37
N ALA A 221 7.57 -28.74 -11.14
CA ALA A 221 8.85 -29.17 -11.68
C ALA A 221 9.84 -29.58 -10.57
N LEU A 222 9.93 -28.77 -9.51
CA LEU A 222 10.83 -29.06 -8.38
C LEU A 222 10.43 -30.34 -7.62
N LYS A 223 9.12 -30.58 -7.41
CA LYS A 223 8.62 -31.82 -6.79
C LYS A 223 8.91 -33.06 -7.63
N ASN A 224 8.82 -32.96 -8.96
CA ASN A 224 9.15 -34.07 -9.86
C ASN A 224 10.65 -34.41 -9.80
N LEU A 225 11.52 -33.39 -9.79
CA LEU A 225 12.96 -33.59 -9.61
C LEU A 225 13.28 -34.27 -8.27
N PHE A 226 12.63 -33.83 -7.20
CA PHE A 226 12.81 -34.43 -5.88
C PHE A 226 12.42 -35.91 -5.85
N LYS A 227 11.33 -36.28 -6.54
CA LYS A 227 10.88 -37.66 -6.65
C LYS A 227 11.89 -38.52 -7.40
N ALA A 228 12.37 -38.05 -8.56
CA ALA A 228 13.37 -38.76 -9.36
C ALA A 228 14.70 -38.99 -8.60
N GLU A 229 15.19 -37.99 -7.87
CA GLU A 229 16.38 -38.13 -7.01
C GLU A 229 16.17 -39.11 -5.85
N SER A 230 14.94 -39.18 -5.31
CA SER A 230 14.61 -40.10 -4.21
C SER A 230 14.47 -41.56 -4.68
N GLU A 231 14.23 -41.80 -5.97
CA GLU A 231 14.17 -43.13 -6.58
C GLU A 231 15.58 -43.66 -6.96
N ASN A 232 16.59 -42.78 -6.97
CA ASN A 232 17.98 -43.10 -7.31
C ASN A 232 18.92 -43.23 -6.09
N LEU A 233 18.38 -43.14 -4.87
CA LEU A 233 19.09 -43.27 -3.59
C LEU A 233 18.66 -44.55 -2.86
#